data_AF-A0A9E1F2W5-F1
#
_entry.id   AF-A0A9E1F2W5-F1
#
_cell.length_a   1.000
_cell.length_b   1.000
_cell.length_c   1.000
_cell.angle_alpha   90.00
_cell.angle_beta   90.00
_cell.angle_gamma   90.00
#
_symmetry.space_group_name_H-M   'P 1'
#
loop_
_entity.id
_entity.type
_entity.pdbx_description
1 polymer ?
#
loop_
_entity_poly.entity_id
_entity_poly.type
_entity_poly.pdbx_seq_one_letter_code
_entity_poly.pdbx_strand_id
1 'polypeptide(L)'
;KILLKNRADVNHKNFFGKSALFYAVQFDDAPLCELLLKSGANANESYIDEQSKMNMINLGMMQVEDTCGLEHTNRSVFMHAAAHATPEILKLLIDNGADINATDDAGFNALDYAIKDKNEKNIKFLEDLGLKPNFN
;
A
#
# COMPACT_ATOMS: atom_id res chain seq x y z
N LYS A 1 14.37 11.71 10.72
CA LYS A 1 14.39 11.48 12.19
C LYS A 1 13.85 12.63 13.05
N ILE A 2 14.01 13.91 12.66
CA ILE A 2 13.58 15.06 13.49
C ILE A 2 12.05 15.14 13.67
N LEU A 3 11.25 14.89 12.63
CA LEU A 3 9.79 15.02 12.70
C LEU A 3 9.13 14.00 13.66
N LEU A 4 9.58 12.73 13.61
CA LEU A 4 9.07 11.67 14.51
C LEU A 4 9.41 11.94 15.99
N LYS A 5 10.56 12.57 16.27
CA LYS A 5 10.92 13.02 17.63
C LYS A 5 10.02 14.15 18.14
N ASN A 6 9.36 14.89 17.26
CA ASN A 6 8.46 16.00 17.58
C ASN A 6 6.98 15.58 17.61
N ARG A 7 6.67 14.31 17.90
CA ARG A 7 5.29 13.76 17.94
C ARG A 7 4.53 13.87 16.61
N ALA A 8 5.23 13.92 15.47
CA ALA A 8 4.55 13.77 14.19
C ALA A 8 3.84 12.41 14.16
N ASP A 9 2.56 12.41 13.81
CA ASP A 9 1.79 11.19 13.61
C ASP A 9 2.32 10.45 12.39
N VAL A 10 2.96 9.30 12.63
CA VAL A 10 3.59 8.46 11.60
C VAL A 10 2.55 7.89 10.63
N ASN A 11 1.30 7.76 11.08
CA ASN A 11 0.18 7.22 10.32
C ASN A 11 -0.70 8.32 9.72
N HIS A 12 -0.26 9.58 9.74
CA HIS A 12 -1.01 10.66 9.11
C HIS A 12 -1.17 10.40 7.61
N LYS A 13 -2.42 10.46 7.13
CA LYS A 13 -2.78 10.16 5.73
C LYS A 13 -3.25 11.42 5.02
N ASN A 14 -2.93 11.52 3.74
CA ASN A 14 -3.57 12.49 2.85
C ASN A 14 -5.00 12.04 2.47
N PHE A 15 -5.69 12.83 1.65
CA PHE A 15 -7.06 12.55 1.19
C PHE A 15 -7.24 11.23 0.43
N PHE A 16 -6.16 10.63 -0.07
CA PHE A 16 -6.19 9.35 -0.78
C PHE A 16 -5.92 8.15 0.16
N GLY A 17 -5.64 8.39 1.43
CA GLY A 17 -5.25 7.34 2.38
C GLY A 17 -3.75 7.03 2.38
N LYS A 18 -2.91 7.78 1.65
CA LYS A 18 -1.45 7.58 1.64
C LYS A 18 -0.80 8.25 2.84
N SER A 19 -0.07 7.47 3.62
CA SER A 19 0.85 7.94 4.66
C SER A 19 2.29 8.05 4.16
N ALA A 20 3.20 8.46 5.05
CA ALA A 20 4.63 8.45 4.77
C ALA A 20 5.16 7.06 4.34
N LEU A 21 4.58 5.98 4.87
CA LEU A 21 5.00 4.62 4.53
C LEU A 21 4.69 4.28 3.07
N PHE A 22 3.51 4.68 2.55
CA PHE A 22 3.17 4.51 1.14
C PHE A 22 4.20 5.15 0.21
N TYR A 23 4.63 6.37 0.52
CA TYR A 23 5.63 7.06 -0.29
C TYR A 23 7.01 6.42 -0.18
N ALA A 24 7.42 5.98 1.02
CA ALA A 24 8.68 5.27 1.19
C ALA A 24 8.73 3.99 0.34
N VAL A 25 7.62 3.23 0.31
CA VAL A 25 7.47 2.05 -0.55
C VAL A 25 7.48 2.42 -2.03
N GLN A 26 6.76 3.47 -2.43
CA GLN A 26 6.66 3.92 -3.82
C GLN A 26 8.04 4.32 -4.41
N PHE A 27 8.92 4.86 -3.57
CA PHE A 27 10.28 5.24 -3.96
C PHE A 27 11.33 4.16 -3.67
N ASP A 28 10.92 2.95 -3.27
CA ASP A 28 11.81 1.84 -2.92
C ASP A 28 12.88 2.20 -1.86
N ASP A 29 12.52 3.07 -0.90
CA ASP A 29 13.41 3.52 0.18
C ASP A 29 13.29 2.60 1.40
N ALA A 30 14.01 1.47 1.34
CA ALA A 30 14.01 0.47 2.42
C ALA A 30 14.44 1.05 3.79
N PRO A 31 15.49 1.89 3.90
CA PRO A 31 15.86 2.53 5.18
C PRO A 31 14.75 3.42 5.76
N LEU A 32 14.02 4.17 4.92
CA LEU A 32 12.90 4.98 5.38
C LEU A 32 11.71 4.11 5.79
N CYS A 33 11.40 3.06 5.02
CA CYS A 33 10.38 2.08 5.41
C CYS A 33 10.69 1.49 6.78
N GLU A 34 11.93 1.07 7.02
CA GLU A 34 12.35 0.46 8.28
C GLU A 34 12.20 1.46 9.43
N LEU A 35 12.61 2.71 9.22
CA LEU A 35 12.46 3.77 10.21
C LEU A 35 10.98 4.02 10.56
N LEU A 36 10.10 4.11 9.56
CA LEU A 36 8.68 4.37 9.74
C LEU A 36 7.99 3.22 10.47
N LEU A 37 8.23 1.97 10.04
CA LEU A 37 7.68 0.78 10.67
C LEU A 37 8.13 0.64 12.12
N LYS A 38 9.43 0.83 12.41
CA LYS A 38 9.94 0.87 13.80
C LYS A 38 9.35 2.00 14.64
N SER A 39 8.84 3.04 14.00
CA SER A 39 8.18 4.16 14.68
C SER A 39 6.67 3.96 14.86
N GLY A 40 6.14 2.77 14.50
CA GLY A 40 4.72 2.43 14.65
C GLY A 40 3.87 2.75 13.42
N ALA A 41 4.48 2.87 12.24
CA ALA A 41 3.73 2.93 10.99
C ALA A 41 2.92 1.64 10.80
N ASN A 42 1.65 1.76 10.40
CA ASN A 42 0.80 0.60 10.18
C ASN A 42 1.11 -0.05 8.83
N ALA A 43 1.63 -1.28 8.86
CA ALA A 43 1.96 -2.06 7.67
C ALA A 43 0.72 -2.49 6.85
N ASN A 44 -0.47 -2.43 7.45
CA ASN A 44 -1.76 -2.80 6.85
C ASN A 44 -2.58 -1.59 6.40
N GLU A 45 -1.96 -0.43 6.22
CA GLU A 45 -2.65 0.70 5.63
C GLU A 45 -3.05 0.44 4.19
N SER A 46 -4.16 1.03 3.78
CA SER A 46 -4.68 1.00 2.42
C SER A 46 -5.04 2.40 1.94
N TYR A 47 -5.25 2.51 0.63
CA TYR A 47 -6.05 3.60 0.07
C TYR A 47 -7.45 3.62 0.69
N ILE A 48 -8.13 4.77 0.55
CA ILE A 48 -9.54 4.88 0.92
C ILE A 48 -10.39 3.87 0.14
N ASP A 49 -11.33 3.24 0.84
CA ASP A 49 -12.33 2.37 0.22
C ASP A 49 -13.34 3.16 -0.63
N GLU A 50 -14.07 2.44 -1.48
CA GLU A 50 -15.06 3.03 -2.38
C GLU A 50 -16.14 3.82 -1.60
N GLN A 51 -16.59 3.31 -0.46
CA GLN A 51 -17.61 3.99 0.35
C GLN A 51 -17.11 5.35 0.88
N SER A 52 -15.88 5.40 1.38
CA SER A 52 -15.22 6.61 1.87
C SER A 52 -14.98 7.60 0.73
N LYS A 53 -14.59 7.10 -0.44
CA LYS A 53 -14.47 7.90 -1.67
C LYS A 53 -15.80 8.55 -2.04
N MET A 54 -16.89 7.78 -2.09
CA MET A 54 -18.23 8.28 -2.36
C MET A 54 -18.71 9.30 -1.31
N ASN A 55 -18.38 9.07 -0.03
CA ASN A 55 -18.69 10.01 1.04
C ASN A 55 -17.97 11.35 0.86
N MET A 56 -16.68 11.34 0.47
CA MET A 56 -15.93 12.58 0.21
C MET A 56 -16.49 13.37 -0.97
N ILE A 57 -16.94 12.69 -2.03
CA ILE A 57 -17.61 13.31 -3.18
C ILE A 57 -18.92 13.97 -2.74
N ASN A 58 -19.76 13.25 -1.99
CA ASN A 58 -21.05 13.75 -1.52
C ASN A 58 -20.91 14.97 -0.59
N LEU A 59 -19.80 15.07 0.15
CA LEU A 59 -19.46 16.21 1.00
C LEU A 59 -18.81 17.38 0.23
N GLY A 60 -18.59 17.24 -1.08
CA GLY A 60 -17.92 18.24 -1.91
C GLY A 60 -16.42 18.40 -1.61
N MET A 61 -15.81 17.41 -0.95
CA MET A 61 -14.38 17.41 -0.60
C MET A 61 -13.49 16.89 -1.73
N MET A 62 -14.08 16.23 -2.72
CA MET A 62 -13.43 15.63 -3.89
C MET A 62 -14.35 15.75 -5.10
N GLN A 63 -13.81 16.05 -6.29
CA GLN A 63 -14.62 16.08 -7.50
C GLN A 63 -14.70 14.68 -8.13
N VAL A 64 -15.76 14.40 -8.87
CA VAL A 64 -15.92 13.10 -9.55
C VAL A 64 -14.78 12.90 -10.57
N GLU A 65 -14.34 13.98 -11.20
CA GLU A 65 -13.23 14.00 -12.15
C GLU A 65 -11.88 13.63 -11.49
N ASP A 66 -11.73 13.91 -10.19
CA ASP A 66 -10.55 13.51 -9.41
C ASP A 66 -10.53 11.99 -9.13
N THR A 67 -11.68 11.31 -9.31
CA THR A 67 -11.81 9.86 -9.09
C THR A 67 -11.44 9.01 -10.30
N CYS A 68 -11.45 9.57 -11.50
CA CYS A 68 -11.19 8.83 -12.75
C CYS A 68 -9.77 8.25 -12.81
N GLY A 69 -8.80 8.88 -12.13
CA GLY A 69 -7.43 8.39 -11.99
C GLY A 69 -7.25 7.39 -10.83
N LEU A 70 -8.31 7.13 -10.06
CA LEU A 70 -8.30 6.22 -8.93
C LEU A 70 -8.80 4.83 -9.33
N GLU A 71 -8.04 4.13 -10.17
CA GLU A 71 -8.09 2.64 -10.25
C GLU A 71 -7.80 1.99 -8.88
N HIS A 72 -7.34 2.80 -7.93
CA HIS A 72 -7.10 2.45 -6.54
C HIS A 72 -8.45 2.25 -5.84
N THR A 73 -8.94 1.01 -5.90
CA THR A 73 -9.58 0.29 -4.78
C THR A 73 -8.78 0.49 -3.49
N ASN A 74 -9.26 0.04 -2.33
CA ASN A 74 -8.53 0.00 -1.05
C ASN A 74 -7.25 -0.88 -1.05
N ARG A 75 -6.40 -0.77 -2.08
CA ARG A 75 -5.11 -1.41 -2.23
C ARG A 75 -4.23 -1.11 -1.01
N SER A 76 -3.68 -2.17 -0.41
CA SER A 76 -2.82 -2.05 0.77
C SER A 76 -1.40 -1.56 0.42
N VAL A 77 -0.63 -1.13 1.42
CA VAL A 77 0.81 -0.85 1.29
C VAL A 77 1.55 -2.08 0.75
N PHE A 78 1.16 -3.28 1.19
CA PHE A 78 1.76 -4.55 0.73
C PHE A 78 1.46 -4.81 -0.75
N MET A 79 0.22 -4.63 -1.20
CA MET A 79 -0.12 -4.71 -2.63
C MET A 79 0.58 -3.63 -3.45
N HIS A 80 0.80 -2.44 -2.89
CA HIS A 80 1.55 -1.37 -3.55
C HIS A 80 3.02 -1.75 -3.73
N ALA A 81 3.64 -2.29 -2.68
CA ALA A 81 5.01 -2.81 -2.73
C ALA A 81 5.16 -3.94 -3.76
N ALA A 82 4.17 -4.81 -3.88
CA ALA A 82 4.22 -5.94 -4.80
C ALA A 82 4.38 -5.53 -6.28
N ALA A 83 3.82 -4.39 -6.68
CA ALA A 83 4.03 -3.89 -8.04
C ALA A 83 5.36 -3.11 -8.17
N HIS A 84 5.67 -2.23 -7.21
CA HIS A 84 6.63 -1.15 -7.46
C HIS A 84 7.93 -1.22 -6.62
N ALA A 85 7.96 -2.01 -5.55
CA ALA A 85 9.10 -2.08 -4.64
C ALA A 85 9.89 -3.38 -4.81
N THR A 86 11.03 -3.48 -4.11
CA THR A 86 11.86 -4.68 -4.07
C THR A 86 11.32 -5.76 -3.11
N PRO A 87 11.73 -7.04 -3.28
CA PRO A 87 11.45 -8.09 -2.30
C PRO A 87 11.96 -7.80 -0.89
N GLU A 88 12.97 -6.94 -0.75
CA GLU A 88 13.46 -6.47 0.54
C GLU A 88 12.38 -5.69 1.31
N ILE A 89 11.70 -4.75 0.65
CA ILE A 89 10.60 -3.99 1.25
C ILE A 89 9.39 -4.89 1.51
N LEU A 90 9.08 -5.83 0.60
CA LEU A 90 8.03 -6.83 0.87
C LEU A 90 8.31 -7.62 2.14
N LYS A 91 9.55 -8.10 2.32
CA LYS A 91 9.96 -8.81 3.53
C LYS A 91 9.85 -7.92 4.77
N LEU A 92 10.31 -6.67 4.67
CA LEU A 92 10.22 -5.72 5.78
C LEU A 92 8.78 -5.47 6.23
N LEU A 93 7.84 -5.35 5.29
CA LEU A 93 6.42 -5.21 5.59
C LEU A 93 5.86 -6.47 6.27
N ILE A 94 6.21 -7.67 5.78
CA ILE A 94 5.83 -8.96 6.39
C ILE A 94 6.35 -9.07 7.82
N ASP A 95 7.63 -8.74 8.04
CA ASP A 95 8.27 -8.77 9.36
C ASP A 95 7.60 -7.81 10.35
N ASN A 96 6.86 -6.81 9.86
CA ASN A 96 6.09 -5.84 10.65
C ASN A 96 4.57 -6.11 10.61
N GLY A 97 4.15 -7.33 10.24
CA GLY A 97 2.77 -7.79 10.37
C GLY A 97 1.84 -7.39 9.23
N ALA A 98 2.38 -7.12 8.04
CA ALA A 98 1.55 -6.97 6.85
C ALA A 98 0.74 -8.24 6.55
N ASP A 99 -0.55 -8.08 6.29
CA ASP A 99 -1.44 -9.14 5.85
C ASP A 99 -1.20 -9.44 4.37
N ILE A 100 -0.49 -10.53 4.12
CA ILE A 100 -0.14 -10.99 2.77
C ILE A 100 -1.35 -11.50 1.99
N ASN A 101 -2.44 -11.86 2.66
CA ASN A 101 -3.64 -12.43 2.04
C ASN A 101 -4.73 -11.39 1.81
N ALA A 102 -4.50 -10.13 2.19
CA ALA A 102 -5.44 -9.05 1.95
C ALA A 102 -5.79 -8.95 0.46
N THR A 103 -7.04 -8.62 0.19
CA THR A 103 -7.56 -8.30 -1.15
C THR A 103 -8.16 -6.91 -1.14
N ASP A 104 -8.08 -6.22 -2.27
CA ASP A 104 -8.77 -4.94 -2.41
C ASP A 104 -10.27 -5.12 -2.73
N ASP A 105 -11.00 -4.02 -2.94
CA ASP A 105 -12.44 -4.00 -3.23
C ASP A 105 -12.80 -4.69 -4.56
N ALA A 106 -11.83 -4.81 -5.48
CA ALA A 106 -11.98 -5.58 -6.73
C ALA A 106 -11.53 -7.04 -6.57
N GLY A 107 -11.05 -7.45 -5.39
CA GLY A 107 -10.59 -8.78 -5.06
C GLY A 107 -9.11 -9.04 -5.40
N PHE A 108 -8.37 -8.04 -5.89
CA PHE A 108 -6.96 -8.22 -6.27
C PHE A 108 -6.10 -8.34 -5.02
N ASN A 109 -5.22 -9.34 -5.00
CA ASN A 109 -4.20 -9.51 -3.97
C ASN A 109 -2.83 -9.00 -4.44
N ALA A 110 -1.82 -9.11 -3.58
CA ALA A 110 -0.47 -8.65 -3.89
C ALA A 110 0.14 -9.30 -5.16
N LEU A 111 -0.10 -10.60 -5.38
CA LEU A 111 0.43 -11.31 -6.55
C LEU A 111 -0.23 -10.82 -7.84
N ASP A 112 -1.54 -10.55 -7.84
CA ASP A 112 -2.24 -9.99 -9.00
C ASP A 112 -1.61 -8.64 -9.44
N TYR A 113 -1.26 -7.79 -8.48
CA TYR A 113 -0.57 -6.53 -8.74
C TYR A 113 0.86 -6.71 -9.28
N ALA A 114 1.62 -7.68 -8.76
CA ALA A 114 2.94 -7.99 -9.28
C ALA A 114 2.88 -8.51 -10.73
N ILE A 115 1.85 -9.31 -11.07
CA ILE A 115 1.59 -9.81 -12.42
C ILE A 115 1.20 -8.67 -13.37
N LYS A 116 0.25 -7.81 -12.97
CA LYS A 116 -0.22 -6.66 -13.77
C LYS A 116 0.95 -5.75 -14.19
N ASP A 117 1.87 -5.48 -13.26
CA ASP A 117 3.06 -4.63 -13.49
C ASP A 117 4.27 -5.40 -14.07
N LYS A 118 4.15 -6.72 -14.29
CA LYS A 118 5.21 -7.60 -14.82
C LYS A 118 6.49 -7.58 -13.98
N ASN A 119 6.35 -7.48 -12.65
CA ASN A 119 7.48 -7.48 -11.74
C ASN A 119 7.89 -8.92 -11.40
N GLU A 120 8.64 -9.57 -12.29
CA GLU A 120 9.04 -10.99 -12.20
C GLU A 120 9.69 -11.36 -10.85
N LYS A 121 10.48 -10.45 -10.27
CA LYS A 121 11.13 -10.68 -8.96
C LYS A 121 10.09 -10.82 -7.85
N ASN A 122 9.09 -9.94 -7.84
CA ASN A 122 8.04 -9.97 -6.84
C ASN A 122 7.04 -11.08 -7.12
N ILE A 123 6.73 -11.41 -8.38
CA ILE A 123 5.93 -12.58 -8.75
C ILE A 123 6.54 -13.83 -8.11
N LYS A 124 7.82 -14.09 -8.40
CA LYS A 124 8.50 -15.26 -7.85
C LYS A 124 8.54 -15.26 -6.33
N PHE A 125 8.87 -14.12 -5.71
CA PHE A 125 8.91 -14.00 -4.25
C PHE A 125 7.55 -14.30 -3.60
N LEU A 126 6.45 -13.80 -4.18
CA LEU A 126 5.10 -13.99 -3.65
C LEU A 126 4.59 -15.42 -3.90
N GLU A 127 4.93 -16.03 -5.03
CA GLU A 127 4.68 -17.46 -5.30
C GLU A 127 5.45 -18.37 -4.34
N ASP A 128 6.71 -18.04 -4.03
CA ASP A 128 7.52 -18.76 -3.04
C ASP A 128 6.92 -18.65 -1.62
N LEU A 129 6.17 -17.58 -1.33
CA LEU A 129 5.36 -17.43 -0.11
C LEU A 129 4.02 -18.19 -0.16
N GLY A 130 3.68 -18.82 -1.29
CA GLY A 130 2.47 -19.62 -1.47
C GLY A 130 1.23 -18.83 -1.88
N LEU A 131 1.37 -17.55 -2.24
CA LEU A 131 0.25 -16.77 -2.78
C LEU A 131 -0.16 -17.32 -4.15
N LYS A 132 -1.44 -17.16 -4.47
CA LYS A 132 -2.01 -17.49 -5.78
C LYS A 132 -2.71 -16.26 -6.32
N PRO A 133 -2.69 -16.00 -7.63
CA PRO A 133 -3.46 -14.90 -8.20
C PRO A 133 -4.95 -15.18 -8.00
N ASN A 134 -5.71 -14.13 -7.68
CA ASN A 134 -7.16 -14.19 -7.69
C ASN A 134 -7.73 -13.90 -9.08
N PHE A 135 -6.95 -13.25 -9.95
CA PHE A 135 -7.33 -12.89 -11.32
C PHE A 135 -6.21 -13.26 -12.31
N ASN A 136 -6.57 -13.81 -13.46
CA ASN A 136 -5.65 -14.21 -14.54
C ASN A 136 -5.56 -13.15 -15.64
#